data_AF-A0A2W6DU62-F1
#
_entry.id   AF-A0A2W6DU62-F1
#
_cell.length_a   1.000
_cell.length_b   1.000
_cell.length_c   1.000
_cell.angle_alpha   90.00
_cell.angle_beta   90.00
_cell.angle_gamma   90.00
#
_symmetry.space_group_name_H-M   'P 1'
#
loop_
_entity.id
_entity.type
_entity.pdbx_description
1 polymer ?
#
loop_
_entity_poly.entity_id
_entity_poly.type
_entity_poly.pdbx_seq_one_letter_code
_entity_poly.pdbx_strand_id
1 'polypeptide(L)' 'MFIGEFGVYRRADHGSRVRWTQWVREEAERLGIGWCYWDLATDFGVFDIDDGEWDGPLLRALIGDRAGPL' A
#
# COMPACT_ATOMS: atom_id res chain seq x y z
N MET A 1 4.96 -10.52 -16.15
CA MET A 1 4.77 -9.05 -16.11
C MET A 1 4.95 -8.59 -14.67
N PHE A 2 5.43 -7.36 -14.44
CA PHE A 2 5.67 -6.82 -13.11
C PHE A 2 5.26 -5.34 -13.06
N ILE A 3 4.49 -4.94 -12.05
CA ILE A 3 4.17 -3.54 -11.78
C ILE A 3 5.25 -3.02 -10.84
N GLY A 4 6.23 -2.31 -11.40
CA GLY A 4 7.37 -1.81 -10.63
C GLY A 4 6.99 -0.80 -9.57
N GLU A 5 5.95 0.00 -9.80
CA GLU A 5 5.49 1.03 -8.89
C GLU A 5 3.97 1.25 -9.04
N PHE A 6 3.29 1.39 -7.92
CA PHE A 6 1.95 1.95 -7.83
C PHE A 6 1.74 2.54 -6.43
N GLY A 7 0.95 3.61 -6.33
CA GLY A 7 0.61 4.23 -5.06
C GLY A 7 -0.22 5.49 -5.25
N VAL A 8 -0.74 6.02 -4.15
CA VAL A 8 -1.49 7.28 -4.13
C VAL A 8 -0.78 8.29 -3.25
N TYR A 9 -0.63 9.50 -3.78
CA TYR A 9 0.00 10.62 -3.09
C TYR A 9 -0.71 10.91 -1.76
N ARG A 10 0.05 11.09 -0.67
CA ARG A 10 -0.45 11.25 0.71
C ARG A 10 -1.44 12.39 0.93
N ARG A 11 -1.49 13.39 0.03
CA ARG A 11 -2.45 14.51 0.12
C ARG A 11 -3.84 14.20 -0.43
N ALA A 12 -4.04 13.04 -1.07
CA ALA A 12 -5.36 12.58 -1.47
C ALA A 12 -6.20 12.20 -0.23
N ASP A 13 -7.52 12.09 -0.40
CA ASP A 13 -8.39 11.52 0.63
C ASP A 13 -7.88 10.14 1.08
N HIS A 14 -7.61 10.00 2.38
CA HIS A 14 -6.96 8.82 2.94
C HIS A 14 -7.78 7.55 2.71
N GLY A 15 -9.10 7.62 2.90
CA GLY A 15 -9.97 6.47 2.66
C GLY A 15 -9.96 6.00 1.20
N SER A 16 -9.89 6.94 0.26
CA SER A 16 -9.77 6.64 -1.17
C SER A 16 -8.40 6.06 -1.51
N ARG A 17 -7.33 6.57 -0.91
CA ARG A 17 -5.96 6.01 -1.01
C ARG A 17 -5.93 4.55 -0.58
N VAL A 18 -6.48 4.23 0.59
CA VAL A 18 -6.56 2.85 1.10
C VAL A 18 -7.34 1.94 0.14
N ARG A 19 -8.55 2.35 -0.28
CA ARG A 19 -9.40 1.54 -1.18
C ARG A 19 -8.75 1.30 -2.54
N TRP A 20 -8.14 2.33 -3.13
CA TRP A 20 -7.49 2.22 -4.43
C TRP A 20 -6.26 1.31 -4.37
N THR A 21 -5.40 1.48 -3.35
CA THR A 21 -4.22 0.64 -3.15
C THR A 21 -4.61 -0.83 -2.98
N GLN A 22 -5.62 -1.11 -2.16
CA GLN A 22 -6.18 -2.45 -2.00
C GLN A 22 -6.67 -3.03 -3.33
N TRP A 23 -7.45 -2.27 -4.09
CA TRP A 23 -8.00 -2.75 -5.36
C TRP A 23 -6.92 -3.06 -6.40
N VAL A 24 -5.91 -2.20 -6.54
CA VAL A 24 -4.79 -2.43 -7.49
C VAL A 24 -3.99 -3.67 -7.10
N ARG A 25 -3.69 -3.83 -5.81
CA ARG A 25 -3.00 -5.02 -5.27
C ARG A 25 -3.79 -6.30 -5.55
N GLU A 26 -5.09 -6.30 -5.27
CA GLU A 26 -5.99 -7.46 -5.50
C GLU A 26 -6.09 -7.84 -6.98
N GLU A 27 -6.21 -6.85 -7.88
CA GLU A 27 -6.29 -7.13 -9.31
C GLU A 27 -4.96 -7.61 -9.90
N ALA A 28 -3.83 -7.06 -9.43
CA ALA A 28 -2.51 -7.56 -9.79
C ALA A 28 -2.35 -9.04 -9.37
N GLU A 29 -2.73 -9.37 -8.13
CA GLU A 29 -2.72 -10.74 -7.62
C GLU A 29 -3.66 -11.66 -8.41
N ARG A 30 -4.89 -11.22 -8.68
CA ARG A 30 -5.89 -11.99 -9.47
C ARG A 30 -5.38 -12.32 -10.88
N LEU A 31 -4.59 -11.44 -11.48
CA LEU A 31 -4.01 -11.61 -12.81
C LEU A 31 -2.64 -12.32 -12.80
N GLY A 32 -2.11 -12.70 -11.62
CA GLY A 32 -0.79 -13.32 -11.50
C GLY A 32 0.37 -12.37 -11.82
N ILE A 33 0.19 -11.07 -11.60
CA ILE A 33 1.17 -10.02 -11.85
C ILE A 33 1.84 -9.64 -10.52
N GLY A 34 3.16 -9.80 -10.44
CA GLY A 34 3.93 -9.31 -9.29
C GLY A 34 3.95 -7.79 -9.24
N TRP A 35 4.14 -7.21 -8.05
CA TRP A 35 4.09 -5.77 -7.84
C TRP A 35 5.04 -5.28 -6.74
N CYS A 36 5.35 -3.98 -6.77
CA CYS A 36 6.01 -3.26 -5.69
C CYS A 36 5.30 -1.94 -5.44
N TYR A 37 5.01 -1.65 -4.17
CA TYR A 37 4.33 -0.42 -3.77
C TYR A 37 5.32 0.74 -3.77
N TRP A 38 4.90 1.87 -4.36
CA TRP A 38 5.58 3.14 -4.22
C TRP A 38 4.82 3.96 -3.17
N ASP A 39 5.37 4.23 -1.99
CA ASP A 39 6.73 3.93 -1.52
C ASP A 39 6.75 3.56 -0.03
N LEU A 40 7.95 3.38 0.54
CA LEU A 40 8.07 3.10 1.97
C LEU A 40 7.73 4.32 2.83
N ALA A 41 8.39 5.46 2.63
CA ALA A 41 8.35 6.56 3.61
C ALA A 41 8.56 7.98 3.04
N THR A 42 8.17 8.22 1.79
CA THR A 42 8.16 9.57 1.22
C THR A 42 6.74 10.03 0.92
N ASP A 43 6.52 10.68 -0.22
CA ASP A 43 5.24 11.27 -0.59
C ASP A 43 4.09 10.26 -0.77
N PHE A 44 4.43 8.97 -0.86
CA PHE A 44 3.48 7.87 -0.96
C PHE A 44 3.61 6.87 0.20
N GLY A 45 4.40 7.21 1.22
CA GLY A 45 4.86 6.30 2.27
C GLY A 45 3.75 5.58 3.02
N VAL A 46 3.92 4.28 3.20
CA VAL A 46 3.14 3.46 4.15
C VAL A 46 3.72 3.50 5.57
N PHE A 47 4.94 4.02 5.71
CA PHE A 47 5.67 4.19 6.96
C PHE A 47 6.02 5.67 7.15
N ASP A 48 5.86 6.17 8.36
CA ASP A 48 6.30 7.50 8.78
C ASP A 48 7.67 7.38 9.47
N ILE A 49 8.69 8.05 8.93
CA ILE A 49 10.05 8.00 9.51
C ILE A 49 10.20 8.86 10.77
N ASP A 50 9.37 9.89 10.94
CA ASP A 50 9.47 10.83 12.05
C ASP A 50 8.87 10.19 13.30
N ASP A 51 7.71 9.54 13.15
CA ASP A 51 7.02 8.85 14.23
C ASP A 51 7.45 7.37 14.38
N GLY A 52 8.06 6.80 13.34
CA GLY A 52 8.45 5.39 13.33
C GLY A 52 7.26 4.43 13.27
N GLU A 53 6.14 4.89 12.70
CA GLU A 53 4.86 4.19 12.70
C GLU A 53 4.39 3.81 11.28
N TRP A 54 3.62 2.74 11.20
CA TRP A 54 2.94 2.36 9.96
C TRP A 54 1.58 3.04 9.84
N ASP A 55 1.21 3.44 8.63
CA ASP A 55 -0.19 3.69 8.27
C ASP A 55 -0.93 2.35 8.27
N GLY A 56 -1.45 1.95 9.45
CA GLY A 56 -2.06 0.64 9.67
C GLY A 56 -3.13 0.25 8.65
N PRO A 57 -4.10 1.13 8.30
CA PRO A 57 -5.05 0.88 7.23
C PRO A 57 -4.40 0.63 5.87
N LEU A 58 -3.40 1.43 5.48
CA LEU A 58 -2.73 1.26 4.19
C LEU A 58 -1.82 0.02 4.16
N LEU A 59 -1.16 -0.29 5.27
CA LEU A 59 -0.37 -1.51 5.42
C LEU A 59 -1.27 -2.74 5.26
N ARG A 60 -2.44 -2.77 5.93
CA ARG A 60 -3.44 -3.84 5.73
C ARG A 60 -3.92 -3.93 4.28
N ALA A 61 -4.08 -2.80 3.59
CA ALA A 61 -4.43 -2.79 2.17
C ALA A 61 -3.35 -3.45 1.28
N LEU A 62 -2.09 -3.48 1.72
CA LEU A 62 -0.97 -4.10 0.99
C LEU A 62 -0.73 -5.57 1.35
N ILE A 63 -0.88 -5.95 2.63
CA ILE A 63 -0.51 -7.30 3.10
C ILE A 63 -1.71 -8.20 3.44
N GLY A 64 -2.92 -7.63 3.47
CA GLY A 64 -4.15 -8.31 3.89
C GLY A 64 -4.19 -8.64 5.38
N ASP A 65 -5.30 -9.24 5.82
CA ASP A 65 -5.52 -9.61 7.23
C ASP A 65 -4.71 -10.85 7.68
N ARG A 66 -3.89 -11.44 6.80
CA ARG A 66 -3.07 -12.61 7.11
C ARG A 66 -1.72 -12.29 7.75
N ALA A 67 -1.39 -11.01 7.96
CA ALA A 67 -0.29 -10.68 8.83
C ALA A 67 -0.67 -11.07 10.26
N GLY A 68 -0.06 -12.14 10.79
CA GLY A 68 -0.08 -12.45 12.21
C GLY A 68 0.39 -11.25 13.05
N PRO A 69 0.25 -11.30 14.39
CA PRO A 69 0.48 -10.13 15.24
C PRO A 69 1.86 -9.53 14.97
N LEU A 70 1.87 -8.19 14.78
CA LEU A 70 3.07 -7.37 14.74
C LEU A 70 3.81 -7.44 16.08
#